data_AF-A0A2K9HAH3-F1
#
_entry.id   AF-A0A2K9HAH3-F1
#
_cell.length_a   1.000
_cell.length_b   1.000
_cell.length_c   1.000
_cell.angle_alpha   90.00
_cell.angle_beta   90.00
_cell.angle_gamma   90.00
#
_symmetry.space_group_name_H-M   'P 1'
#
loop_
_entity.id
_entity.type
_entity.pdbx_description
1 polymer ?
#
loop_
_entity_poly.entity_id
_entity_poly.type
_entity_poly.pdbx_seq_one_letter_code
_entity_poly.pdbx_strand_id
1 'polypeptide(L)'
;MTYNDDDIQFLGGEGFKPSQPTDKQQPASRRWWKGLVLLVILVLSATTFYFWQKAMNRTLAFDYPLSRTSTEVIRDLEKMPTDTLQGVTMKVDSLYGVGMRLYELHGLTPTLSRTAPSDSDSTVCLVTHGWDFYWDENHQYKYIGDFIYQGKEYASNHNKAGFVIIAGDKWQIGIGQDDSIKEYVKAHNGSMFRQFALVSAGQICERQFALKGKVTRCALARKAGSTAIWYVETIHNESLYDFAQALADYGFTDAIYLTGGNNGNTFYRTPTGSSCGVADWKEYADNLLIFKKQ
;
A
#
# COMPACT_ATOMS: atom_id res chain seq x y z
N MET A 1 -56.77 -5.67 -83.66
CA MET A 1 -57.95 -5.01 -84.22
C MET A 1 -57.56 -3.60 -84.59
N THR A 2 -57.70 -3.30 -85.87
CA THR A 2 -57.55 -2.01 -86.54
C THR A 2 -58.69 -1.08 -86.12
N TYR A 3 -58.41 0.17 -85.73
CA TYR A 3 -58.74 1.38 -86.52
C TYR A 3 -58.34 2.66 -85.77
N ASN A 4 -58.04 3.66 -86.58
CA ASN A 4 -57.68 5.03 -86.23
C ASN A 4 -58.91 5.95 -86.35
N ASP A 5 -58.68 7.21 -85.96
CA ASP A 5 -59.40 8.45 -86.31
C ASP A 5 -60.42 9.01 -85.30
N ASP A 6 -59.98 10.14 -84.73
CA ASP A 6 -60.68 11.41 -84.56
C ASP A 6 -61.76 11.54 -83.48
N ASP A 7 -61.34 12.15 -82.36
CA ASP A 7 -62.00 13.38 -81.92
C ASP A 7 -61.02 14.30 -81.21
N ILE A 8 -60.71 15.41 -81.88
CA ILE A 8 -59.99 16.56 -81.34
C ILE A 8 -61.05 17.53 -80.81
N GLN A 9 -61.06 17.80 -79.51
CA GLN A 9 -61.72 18.97 -78.94
C GLN A 9 -60.69 19.85 -78.22
N PHE A 10 -60.45 21.02 -78.80
CA PHE A 10 -59.73 22.13 -78.18
C PHE A 10 -60.72 23.02 -77.41
N LEU A 11 -60.48 23.17 -76.11
CA LEU A 11 -60.98 24.30 -75.33
C LEU A 11 -59.75 25.07 -74.80
N GLY A 12 -59.74 26.39 -75.06
CA GLY A 12 -58.62 27.32 -74.84
C GLY A 12 -58.01 27.25 -73.44
N GLY A 13 -56.69 27.38 -73.34
CA GLY A 13 -56.01 28.65 -72.98
C GLY A 13 -55.89 28.72 -71.45
N GLU A 14 -54.71 28.70 -70.82
CA GLU A 14 -53.55 29.55 -71.03
C GLU A 14 -52.24 28.84 -70.60
N GLY A 15 -51.15 29.14 -71.32
CA GLY A 15 -49.80 29.31 -70.75
C GLY A 15 -49.05 28.09 -70.19
N PHE A 16 -48.16 27.51 -71.00
CA PHE A 16 -47.01 26.75 -70.49
C PHE A 16 -46.10 27.66 -69.65
N LYS A 17 -45.86 27.29 -68.38
CA LYS A 17 -44.69 27.73 -67.61
C LYS A 17 -43.98 26.49 -67.05
N PRO A 18 -42.65 26.36 -67.24
CA PRO A 18 -41.91 25.18 -66.81
C PRO A 18 -41.76 25.11 -65.29
N SER A 19 -41.59 23.87 -64.84
CA SER A 19 -41.53 23.38 -63.47
C SER A 19 -40.50 24.08 -62.58
N GLN A 20 -40.91 24.44 -61.36
CA GLN A 20 -40.03 24.48 -60.19
C GLN A 20 -40.64 23.60 -59.09
N PRO A 21 -40.01 22.48 -58.70
CA PRO A 21 -40.31 21.85 -57.43
C PRO A 21 -39.74 22.77 -56.34
N THR A 22 -40.63 23.39 -55.57
CA THR A 22 -40.25 24.08 -54.33
C THR A 22 -40.09 23.03 -53.25
N ASP A 23 -38.97 22.29 -53.27
CA ASP A 23 -38.60 21.46 -52.13
C ASP A 23 -37.73 22.30 -51.19
N LYS A 24 -38.40 23.09 -50.33
CA LYS A 24 -37.73 23.68 -49.17
C LYS A 24 -37.54 22.56 -48.14
N GLN A 25 -36.48 21.77 -48.29
CA GLN A 25 -35.96 20.99 -47.17
C GLN A 25 -35.49 21.99 -46.09
N GLN A 26 -36.31 22.15 -45.05
CA GLN A 26 -35.87 22.80 -43.82
C GLN A 26 -34.70 21.98 -43.26
N PRO A 27 -33.52 22.58 -43.04
CA PRO A 27 -32.43 21.86 -42.40
C PRO A 27 -32.88 21.52 -40.98
N ALA A 28 -32.98 20.22 -40.67
CA ALA A 28 -33.28 19.72 -39.33
C ALA A 28 -32.41 20.48 -38.33
N SER A 29 -33.06 21.24 -37.45
CA SER A 29 -32.39 22.36 -36.78
C SER A 29 -31.09 21.91 -36.09
N ARG A 30 -29.96 22.51 -36.44
CA ARG A 30 -28.64 22.24 -35.82
C ARG A 30 -28.63 22.30 -34.27
N ARG A 31 -29.72 22.75 -33.65
CA ARG A 31 -29.98 22.81 -32.21
C ARG A 31 -30.19 21.43 -31.57
N TRP A 32 -30.82 20.46 -32.25
CA TRP A 32 -31.03 19.12 -31.67
C TRP A 32 -29.70 18.35 -31.54
N TRP A 33 -28.81 18.48 -32.54
CA TRP A 33 -27.44 17.97 -32.47
C TRP A 33 -26.62 18.61 -31.35
N LYS A 34 -26.76 19.92 -31.13
CA LYS A 34 -26.09 20.60 -30.00
C LYS A 34 -26.57 20.06 -28.66
N GLY A 35 -27.88 19.83 -28.49
CA GLY A 35 -28.45 19.21 -27.28
C GLY A 35 -27.95 17.78 -27.08
N LEU A 36 -27.90 16.97 -28.14
CA LEU A 36 -27.39 15.60 -28.09
C LEU A 36 -25.90 15.55 -27.69
N VAL A 37 -25.07 16.41 -28.29
CA VAL A 37 -23.63 16.51 -27.96
C VAL A 37 -23.43 16.93 -26.50
N LEU A 38 -24.22 17.89 -26.01
CA LEU A 38 -24.13 18.36 -24.62
C LEU A 38 -24.53 17.27 -23.62
N LEU A 39 -25.54 16.45 -23.96
CA LEU A 39 -25.97 15.30 -23.17
C LEU A 39 -24.91 14.19 -23.16
N VAL A 40 -24.28 13.89 -24.30
CA VAL A 40 -23.18 12.92 -24.38
C VAL A 40 -22.00 13.37 -23.52
N ILE A 41 -21.62 14.65 -23.58
CA ILE A 41 -20.55 15.21 -22.74
C ILE A 41 -20.90 15.07 -21.26
N LEU A 42 -22.13 15.45 -20.85
CA LEU A 42 -22.57 15.32 -19.45
C LEU A 42 -22.52 13.86 -18.96
N VAL A 43 -22.96 12.90 -19.79
CA VAL A 43 -22.91 11.48 -19.44
C VAL A 43 -21.46 10.98 -19.34
N LEU A 44 -20.58 11.39 -20.25
CA LEU A 44 -19.14 11.07 -20.20
C LEU A 44 -18.46 11.70 -18.98
N SER A 45 -18.79 12.96 -18.63
CA SER A 45 -18.30 13.63 -17.43
C SER A 45 -18.79 12.95 -16.15
N ALA A 46 -20.06 12.58 -16.08
CA ALA A 46 -20.64 11.87 -14.94
C ALA A 46 -20.05 10.46 -14.79
N THR A 47 -19.86 9.74 -15.89
CA THR A 47 -19.24 8.41 -15.84
C THR A 47 -17.75 8.48 -15.49
N THR A 48 -16.99 9.40 -16.08
CA THR A 48 -15.59 9.61 -15.67
C THR A 48 -15.47 10.04 -14.22
N PHE A 49 -16.32 10.95 -13.73
CA PHE A 49 -16.37 11.32 -12.32
C PHE A 49 -16.75 10.14 -11.42
N TYR A 50 -17.75 9.34 -11.80
CA TYR A 50 -18.14 8.14 -11.06
C TYR A 50 -17.02 7.09 -11.01
N PHE A 51 -16.36 6.81 -12.13
CA PHE A 51 -15.23 5.88 -12.17
C PHE A 51 -14.00 6.43 -11.45
N TRP A 52 -13.76 7.74 -11.50
CA TRP A 52 -12.71 8.41 -10.73
C TRP A 52 -12.99 8.35 -9.23
N GLN A 53 -14.19 8.68 -8.79
CA GLN A 53 -14.63 8.57 -7.41
C GLN A 53 -14.61 7.12 -6.93
N LYS A 54 -15.04 6.16 -7.76
CA LYS A 54 -14.99 4.73 -7.46
C LYS A 54 -13.56 4.19 -7.41
N ALA A 55 -12.66 4.68 -8.26
CA ALA A 55 -11.24 4.36 -8.20
C ALA A 55 -10.62 4.91 -6.90
N MET A 56 -10.92 6.16 -6.56
CA MET A 56 -10.46 6.81 -5.33
C MET A 56 -11.02 6.13 -4.06
N ASN A 57 -12.30 5.77 -4.06
CA ASN A 57 -12.95 5.08 -2.94
C ASN A 57 -12.49 3.63 -2.78
N ARG A 58 -12.18 2.93 -3.88
CA ARG A 58 -11.58 1.58 -3.83
C ARG A 58 -10.16 1.57 -3.28
N THR A 59 -9.44 2.69 -3.34
CA THR A 59 -8.09 2.83 -2.81
C THR A 59 -8.03 3.28 -1.35
N LEU A 60 -9.15 3.69 -0.73
CA LEU A 60 -9.14 4.42 0.56
C LEU A 60 -9.94 3.79 1.70
N ALA A 61 -10.80 2.80 1.46
CA ALA A 61 -11.51 2.14 2.55
C ALA A 61 -10.68 0.96 3.09
N PHE A 62 -9.78 1.25 4.04
CA PHE A 62 -9.26 0.21 4.91
C PHE A 62 -10.41 -0.32 5.77
N ASP A 63 -10.88 -1.53 5.48
CA ASP A 63 -12.12 -2.07 6.04
C ASP A 63 -12.00 -2.61 7.49
N TYR A 64 -10.87 -2.37 8.15
CA TYR A 64 -10.60 -2.88 9.49
C TYR A 64 -10.55 -1.75 10.53
N PRO A 65 -10.95 -2.02 11.78
CA PRO A 65 -10.86 -1.04 12.85
C PRO A 65 -9.40 -0.62 13.09
N LEU A 66 -9.17 0.68 13.16
CA LEU A 66 -7.86 1.21 13.56
C LEU A 66 -7.74 1.21 15.08
N SER A 67 -6.64 0.68 15.60
CA SER A 67 -6.33 0.74 17.04
C SER A 67 -5.92 2.15 17.49
N ARG A 68 -5.34 2.93 16.57
CA ARG A 68 -4.84 4.29 16.76
C ARG A 68 -5.04 5.08 15.47
N THR A 69 -5.44 6.34 15.61
CA THR A 69 -5.45 7.31 14.52
C THR A 69 -4.02 7.78 14.19
N SER A 70 -3.84 8.38 13.01
CA SER A 70 -2.54 8.96 12.61
C SER A 70 -2.00 10.00 13.61
N THR A 71 -2.87 10.83 14.19
CA THR A 71 -2.48 11.78 15.24
C THR A 71 -1.99 11.08 16.51
N GLU A 72 -2.61 9.96 16.89
CA GLU A 72 -2.18 9.19 18.06
C GLU A 72 -0.84 8.49 17.82
N VAL A 73 -0.61 7.96 16.61
CA VAL A 73 0.69 7.37 16.24
C VAL A 73 1.81 8.42 16.28
N ILE A 74 1.56 9.64 15.78
CA ILE A 74 2.53 10.76 15.86
C ILE A 74 2.81 11.12 17.33
N ARG A 75 1.77 11.22 18.15
CA ARG A 75 1.93 11.51 19.58
C ARG A 75 2.73 10.40 20.29
N ASP A 76 2.49 9.14 19.96
CA ASP A 76 3.22 8.00 20.54
C ASP A 76 4.69 8.02 20.09
N LEU A 77 4.96 8.36 18.82
CA LEU A 77 6.30 8.55 18.28
C LEU A 77 7.06 9.63 19.07
N GLU A 78 6.46 10.81 19.24
CA GLU A 78 7.08 11.93 19.96
C GLU A 78 7.37 11.62 21.42
N LYS A 79 6.52 10.79 22.03
CA LYS A 79 6.61 10.34 23.43
C LYS A 79 7.39 9.03 23.61
N MET A 80 7.99 8.50 22.54
CA MET A 80 8.74 7.25 22.63
C MET A 80 9.83 7.37 23.72
N PRO A 81 9.85 6.46 24.70
CA PRO A 81 10.77 6.57 25.83
C PRO A 81 12.20 6.28 25.37
N THR A 82 13.17 6.98 25.97
CA THR A 82 14.57 6.56 25.92
C THR A 82 14.73 5.37 26.85
N ASP A 83 14.87 4.17 26.29
CA ASP A 83 15.09 2.98 27.08
C ASP A 83 16.56 2.92 27.53
N THR A 84 16.78 2.75 28.83
CA THR A 84 18.11 2.50 29.38
C THR A 84 18.62 1.10 29.00
N LEU A 85 17.70 0.17 28.75
CA LEU A 85 18.02 -1.15 28.23
C LEU A 85 18.13 -1.04 26.71
N GLN A 86 19.26 -1.48 26.15
CA GLN A 86 19.48 -1.49 24.71
C GLN A 86 19.82 -2.89 24.23
N GLY A 87 19.05 -3.41 23.27
CA GLY A 87 19.28 -4.73 22.71
C GLY A 87 17.97 -5.48 22.45
N VAL A 88 18.09 -6.80 22.35
CA VAL A 88 16.96 -7.67 22.00
C VAL A 88 16.80 -8.79 23.01
N THR A 89 15.60 -8.90 23.59
CA THR A 89 15.19 -10.04 24.41
C THR A 89 14.40 -11.00 23.54
N MET A 90 14.93 -12.20 23.31
CA MET A 90 14.29 -13.21 22.46
C MET A 90 13.69 -14.32 23.30
N LYS A 91 12.44 -14.69 23.00
CA LYS A 91 11.83 -15.91 23.51
C LYS A 91 11.21 -16.73 22.37
N VAL A 92 11.09 -18.02 22.61
CA VAL A 92 10.43 -18.97 21.71
C VAL A 92 9.10 -19.38 22.33
N ASP A 93 8.05 -19.39 21.53
CA ASP A 93 6.72 -19.79 21.95
C ASP A 93 5.98 -20.48 20.79
N SER A 94 4.86 -21.14 21.08
CA SER A 94 3.99 -21.69 20.05
C SER A 94 2.53 -21.54 20.44
N LEU A 95 1.70 -21.19 19.45
CA LEU A 95 0.27 -21.05 19.63
C LEU A 95 -0.45 -21.75 18.46
N TYR A 96 -1.36 -22.66 18.78
CA TYR A 96 -2.12 -23.45 17.80
C TYR A 96 -1.27 -24.11 16.71
N GLY A 97 -0.06 -24.57 17.05
CA GLY A 97 0.85 -25.25 16.13
C GLY A 97 1.75 -24.32 15.31
N VAL A 98 1.58 -23.00 15.42
CA VAL A 98 2.49 -22.01 14.83
C VAL A 98 3.60 -21.71 15.83
N GLY A 99 4.83 -22.13 15.53
CA GLY A 99 6.01 -21.81 16.34
C GLY A 99 6.56 -20.44 15.97
N MET A 100 6.82 -19.59 16.97
CA MET A 100 7.30 -18.21 16.80
C MET A 100 8.53 -17.92 17.65
N ARG A 101 9.46 -17.13 17.08
CA ARG A 101 10.48 -16.42 17.85
C ARG A 101 10.04 -14.97 17.99
N LEU A 102 10.02 -14.50 19.24
CA LEU A 102 9.49 -13.21 19.64
C LEU A 102 10.66 -12.38 20.18
N TYR A 103 11.01 -11.33 19.46
CA TYR A 103 12.15 -10.45 19.75
C TYR A 103 11.63 -9.12 20.24
N GLU A 104 11.66 -8.90 21.55
CA GLU A 104 11.37 -7.59 22.13
C GLU A 104 12.52 -6.64 21.86
N LEU A 105 12.24 -5.49 21.24
CA LEU A 105 13.25 -4.51 20.85
C LEU A 105 13.34 -3.41 21.92
N HIS A 106 14.49 -3.29 22.57
CA HIS A 106 14.73 -2.35 23.66
C HIS A 106 15.69 -1.25 23.22
N GLY A 107 15.26 0.01 23.30
CA GLY A 107 16.12 1.17 23.03
C GLY A 107 16.80 1.19 21.65
N LEU A 108 16.22 0.50 20.67
CA LEU A 108 16.78 0.42 19.32
C LEU A 108 16.11 1.41 18.39
N THR A 109 16.88 2.01 17.48
CA THR A 109 16.38 2.83 16.38
C THR A 109 16.64 2.11 15.06
N PRO A 110 15.60 1.84 14.25
CA PRO A 110 15.77 1.29 12.92
C PRO A 110 16.33 2.33 11.95
N THR A 111 17.03 1.86 10.94
CA THR A 111 17.47 2.62 9.77
C THR A 111 17.16 1.83 8.51
N LEU A 112 16.85 2.53 7.41
CA LEU A 112 16.64 1.91 6.11
C LEU A 112 17.97 1.88 5.37
N SER A 113 18.37 0.72 4.87
CA SER A 113 19.61 0.57 4.11
C SER A 113 19.44 -0.35 2.91
N ARG A 114 20.08 0.01 1.80
CA ARG A 114 20.26 -0.85 0.63
C ARG A 114 21.66 -1.46 0.56
N THR A 115 22.39 -1.38 1.66
CA THR A 115 23.72 -1.95 1.82
C THR A 115 23.84 -2.61 3.19
N ALA A 116 24.62 -3.69 3.21
CA ALA A 116 24.95 -4.42 4.43
C ALA A 116 25.65 -3.48 5.44
N PRO A 117 25.31 -3.56 6.74
CA PRO A 117 26.14 -2.92 7.75
C PRO A 117 27.52 -3.57 7.80
N SER A 118 28.50 -2.83 8.33
CA SER A 118 29.84 -3.38 8.58
C SER A 118 29.77 -4.51 9.62
N ASP A 119 30.52 -5.58 9.40
CA ASP A 119 30.67 -6.68 10.37
C ASP A 119 31.28 -6.20 11.69
N SER A 120 32.02 -5.08 11.67
CA SER A 120 32.60 -4.43 12.86
C SER A 120 31.65 -3.48 13.58
N ASP A 121 30.46 -3.21 13.04
CA ASP A 121 29.50 -2.29 13.65
C ASP A 121 28.85 -2.91 14.90
N SER A 122 29.41 -2.56 16.06
CA SER A 122 28.92 -3.02 17.37
C SER A 122 27.60 -2.39 17.81
N THR A 123 27.09 -1.39 17.07
CA THR A 123 25.78 -0.76 17.35
C THR A 123 24.62 -1.57 16.77
N VAL A 124 24.86 -2.41 15.76
CA VAL A 124 23.82 -3.23 15.14
C VAL A 124 23.33 -4.29 16.12
N CYS A 125 22.03 -4.30 16.37
CA CYS A 125 21.38 -5.20 17.32
C CYS A 125 20.41 -6.18 16.66
N LEU A 126 19.86 -5.87 15.49
CA LEU A 126 19.06 -6.80 14.68
C LEU A 126 19.04 -6.31 13.24
N VAL A 127 19.08 -7.24 12.28
CA VAL A 127 18.94 -6.94 10.85
C VAL A 127 17.86 -7.83 10.26
N THR A 128 16.92 -7.23 9.54
CA THR A 128 15.86 -7.93 8.82
C THR A 128 15.60 -7.23 7.49
N HIS A 129 14.93 -7.89 6.56
CA HIS A 129 14.34 -7.19 5.42
C HIS A 129 13.12 -6.37 5.86
N GLY A 130 12.91 -5.23 5.22
CA GLY A 130 11.90 -4.23 5.57
C GLY A 130 10.75 -4.15 4.56
N TRP A 131 11.05 -3.53 3.42
CA TRP A 131 10.06 -3.16 2.40
C TRP A 131 10.13 -4.04 1.16
N ASP A 132 9.04 -4.10 0.40
CA ASP A 132 9.04 -4.81 -0.88
C ASP A 132 9.49 -3.90 -2.02
N PHE A 133 10.13 -4.53 -3.01
CA PHE A 133 10.62 -3.87 -4.20
C PHE A 133 10.52 -4.83 -5.39
N TYR A 134 10.73 -4.28 -6.58
CA TYR A 134 10.96 -5.07 -7.79
C TYR A 134 11.97 -4.36 -8.68
N TRP A 135 12.57 -5.12 -9.59
CA TRP A 135 13.35 -4.59 -10.69
C TRP A 135 12.44 -4.49 -11.90
N ASP A 136 12.34 -3.30 -12.50
CA ASP A 136 11.59 -3.15 -13.75
C ASP A 136 12.34 -3.76 -14.95
N GLU A 137 11.72 -3.71 -16.13
CA GLU A 137 12.30 -4.26 -17.37
C GLU A 137 13.66 -3.63 -17.73
N ASN A 138 13.94 -2.42 -17.24
CA ASN A 138 15.19 -1.71 -17.43
C ASN A 138 16.19 -1.96 -16.29
N HIS A 139 15.93 -2.95 -15.44
CA HIS A 139 16.73 -3.25 -14.23
C HIS A 139 16.86 -2.03 -13.30
N GLN A 140 15.82 -1.18 -13.23
CA GLN A 140 15.75 -0.13 -12.24
C GLN A 140 15.01 -0.61 -10.99
N TYR A 141 15.56 -0.29 -9.83
CA TYR A 141 14.96 -0.58 -8.55
C TYR A 141 13.70 0.28 -8.32
N LYS A 142 12.56 -0.35 -8.03
CA LYS A 142 11.30 0.31 -7.73
C LYS A 142 10.75 -0.15 -6.39
N TYR A 143 10.32 0.82 -5.58
CA TYR A 143 9.70 0.57 -4.28
C TYR A 143 8.20 0.24 -4.44
N ILE A 144 7.68 -0.64 -3.58
CA ILE A 144 6.25 -0.99 -3.56
C ILE A 144 5.60 -0.44 -2.29
N GLY A 145 4.59 0.42 -2.47
CA GLY A 145 3.97 1.19 -1.40
C GLY A 145 4.63 2.56 -1.23
N ASP A 146 4.09 3.42 -0.37
CA ASP A 146 4.78 4.65 -0.01
C ASP A 146 6.18 4.34 0.52
N PHE A 147 7.17 5.08 0.02
CA PHE A 147 8.55 5.01 0.47
C PHE A 147 9.17 6.40 0.52
N ILE A 148 9.54 6.82 1.73
CA ILE A 148 10.23 8.09 1.99
C ILE A 148 11.54 7.77 2.70
N TYR A 149 12.61 8.40 2.25
CA TYR A 149 13.90 8.30 2.91
C TYR A 149 14.48 9.70 3.09
N GLN A 150 14.73 10.05 4.36
CA GLN A 150 15.26 11.35 4.77
C GLN A 150 14.47 12.54 4.18
N GLY A 151 13.15 12.51 4.30
CA GLY A 151 12.24 13.54 3.80
C GLY A 151 11.95 13.49 2.30
N LYS A 152 12.72 12.72 1.52
CA LYS A 152 12.51 12.57 0.08
C LYS A 152 11.58 11.41 -0.23
N GLU A 153 10.53 11.68 -0.99
CA GLU A 153 9.58 10.67 -1.48
C GLU A 153 10.13 9.97 -2.73
N TYR A 154 10.19 8.64 -2.71
CA TYR A 154 10.66 7.80 -3.82
C TYR A 154 9.52 7.00 -4.47
N ALA A 155 8.46 6.72 -3.73
CA ALA A 155 7.25 6.07 -4.22
C ALA A 155 6.02 6.52 -3.41
N SER A 156 4.86 6.55 -4.07
CA SER A 156 3.56 6.91 -3.51
C SER A 156 2.53 5.87 -3.97
N ASN A 157 2.07 5.02 -3.05
CA ASN A 157 1.05 3.99 -3.28
C ASN A 157 0.45 3.52 -1.96
N HIS A 158 -0.88 3.61 -1.85
CA HIS A 158 -1.63 3.35 -0.62
C HIS A 158 -2.18 1.92 -0.52
N ASN A 159 -1.86 1.01 -1.45
CA ASN A 159 -2.40 -0.35 -1.47
C ASN A 159 -2.12 -1.17 -0.19
N LYS A 160 -1.11 -0.79 0.58
CA LYS A 160 -0.67 -1.45 1.81
C LYS A 160 -0.92 -0.55 3.02
N ALA A 161 -1.71 -1.03 3.98
CA ALA A 161 -2.16 -0.20 5.09
C ALA A 161 -1.17 -0.13 6.27
N GLY A 162 -0.30 -1.12 6.45
CA GLY A 162 0.72 -1.10 7.50
C GLY A 162 1.86 -0.17 7.13
N PHE A 163 2.49 0.46 8.12
CA PHE A 163 3.65 1.33 7.89
C PHE A 163 4.62 1.33 9.07
N VAL A 164 5.88 1.62 8.77
CA VAL A 164 6.93 2.00 9.73
C VAL A 164 7.29 3.46 9.50
N ILE A 165 7.42 4.23 10.56
CA ILE A 165 7.93 5.61 10.52
C ILE A 165 9.13 5.78 11.42
N ILE A 166 10.08 6.59 10.97
CA ILE A 166 11.33 6.88 11.64
C ILE A 166 11.55 8.38 11.54
N ALA A 167 11.70 9.07 12.67
CA ALA A 167 11.99 10.50 12.72
C ALA A 167 13.07 10.76 13.76
N GLY A 168 14.27 11.12 13.29
CA GLY A 168 15.45 11.23 14.15
C GLY A 168 15.76 9.89 14.82
N ASP A 169 15.69 9.87 16.14
CA ASP A 169 16.04 8.75 17.00
C ASP A 169 14.80 7.98 17.52
N LYS A 170 13.61 8.34 17.01
CA LYS A 170 12.30 7.78 17.38
C LYS A 170 11.68 7.06 16.20
N TRP A 171 10.90 6.03 16.49
CA TRP A 171 10.19 5.29 15.46
C TRP A 171 8.91 4.63 15.99
N GLN A 172 7.98 4.34 15.08
CA GLN A 172 6.73 3.65 15.40
C GLN A 172 6.29 2.78 14.22
N ILE A 173 5.42 1.82 14.52
CA ILE A 173 4.60 1.14 13.51
C ILE A 173 3.15 1.59 13.65
N GLY A 174 2.41 1.53 12.55
CA GLY A 174 1.00 1.84 12.55
C GLY A 174 0.27 1.23 11.36
N ILE A 175 -1.04 1.43 11.35
CA ILE A 175 -1.94 0.96 10.31
C ILE A 175 -2.86 2.11 9.93
N GLY A 176 -3.04 2.35 8.64
CA GLY A 176 -3.87 3.42 8.10
C GLY A 176 -3.42 3.80 6.71
N GLN A 177 -4.32 4.35 5.89
CA GLN A 177 -4.03 4.72 4.49
C GLN A 177 -4.05 6.24 4.25
N ASP A 178 -4.35 7.04 5.27
CA ASP A 178 -4.31 8.50 5.12
C ASP A 178 -2.88 9.05 5.03
N ASP A 179 -2.77 10.25 4.49
CA ASP A 179 -1.50 10.91 4.18
C ASP A 179 -0.90 11.69 5.36
N SER A 180 -1.58 11.78 6.51
CA SER A 180 -1.11 12.62 7.62
C SER A 180 0.27 12.17 8.14
N ILE A 181 0.48 10.85 8.21
CA ILE A 181 1.76 10.25 8.58
C ILE A 181 2.84 10.56 7.53
N LYS A 182 2.50 10.43 6.24
CA LYS A 182 3.40 10.69 5.12
C LYS A 182 3.90 12.13 5.14
N GLU A 183 2.99 13.08 5.32
CA GLU A 183 3.33 14.51 5.38
C GLU A 183 4.12 14.86 6.66
N TYR A 184 3.80 14.25 7.80
CA TYR A 184 4.60 14.41 9.02
C TYR A 184 6.04 13.94 8.81
N VAL A 185 6.25 12.75 8.23
CA VAL A 185 7.59 12.19 7.99
C VAL A 185 8.40 13.09 7.06
N LYS A 186 7.79 13.61 5.98
CA LYS A 186 8.43 14.55 5.06
C LYS A 186 8.86 15.84 5.76
N ALA A 187 7.96 16.42 6.57
CA ALA A 187 8.24 17.66 7.29
C ALA A 187 9.39 17.54 8.31
N HIS A 188 9.66 16.33 8.82
CA HIS A 188 10.69 16.07 9.83
C HIS A 188 11.96 15.42 9.27
N ASN A 189 12.16 15.43 7.94
CA ASN A 189 13.26 14.72 7.26
C ASN A 189 13.39 13.24 7.70
N GLY A 190 12.25 12.61 8.01
CA GLY A 190 12.19 11.23 8.47
C GLY A 190 12.21 10.22 7.33
N SER A 191 12.06 8.95 7.67
CA SER A 191 11.91 7.86 6.71
C SER A 191 10.65 7.05 7.02
N MET A 192 10.01 6.50 5.99
CA MET A 192 8.91 5.56 6.14
C MET A 192 8.81 4.59 4.98
N PHE A 193 8.21 3.44 5.24
CA PHE A 193 7.79 2.52 4.19
C PHE A 193 6.47 1.85 4.56
N ARG A 194 5.69 1.46 3.54
CA ARG A 194 4.44 0.70 3.71
C ARG A 194 4.63 -0.80 3.52
N GLN A 195 3.86 -1.56 4.29
CA GLN A 195 3.80 -3.01 4.18
C GLN A 195 2.39 -3.56 4.48
N PHE A 196 2.09 -4.81 4.12
CA PHE A 196 0.78 -5.40 4.40
C PHE A 196 0.46 -5.33 5.90
N ALA A 197 -0.74 -4.85 6.24
CA ALA A 197 -1.24 -5.00 7.60
C ALA A 197 -1.63 -6.47 7.81
N LEU A 198 -1.17 -7.06 8.92
CA LEU A 198 -1.51 -8.43 9.31
C LEU A 198 -2.61 -8.46 10.35
N VAL A 199 -2.51 -7.60 11.36
CA VAL A 199 -3.46 -7.47 12.47
C VAL A 199 -3.72 -6.00 12.71
N SER A 200 -4.97 -5.57 12.82
CA SER A 200 -5.36 -4.19 13.19
C SER A 200 -6.43 -4.22 14.26
N ALA A 201 -6.20 -3.50 15.36
CA ALA A 201 -7.04 -3.54 16.57
C ALA A 201 -7.36 -4.97 17.06
N GLY A 202 -6.39 -5.89 16.93
CA GLY A 202 -6.53 -7.30 17.29
C GLY A 202 -7.27 -8.17 16.28
N GLN A 203 -7.73 -7.61 15.15
CA GLN A 203 -8.39 -8.35 14.08
C GLN A 203 -7.43 -8.63 12.93
N ILE A 204 -7.44 -9.85 12.38
CA ILE A 204 -6.64 -10.18 11.20
C ILE A 204 -7.13 -9.45 9.93
N CYS A 205 -6.19 -8.94 9.16
CA CYS A 205 -6.44 -8.08 7.99
C CYS A 205 -6.47 -8.88 6.67
N GLU A 206 -7.27 -9.94 6.58
CA GLU A 206 -7.26 -10.88 5.43
C GLU A 206 -7.33 -10.25 4.04
N ARG A 207 -8.03 -9.12 3.84
CA ARG A 207 -8.12 -8.42 2.55
C ARG A 207 -6.78 -7.84 2.09
N GLN A 208 -5.81 -7.71 3.00
CA GLN A 208 -4.42 -7.32 2.69
C GLN A 208 -3.56 -8.52 2.26
N PHE A 209 -4.03 -9.77 2.36
CA PHE A 209 -3.20 -10.95 2.11
C PHE A 209 -3.07 -11.24 0.61
N ALA A 210 -2.03 -10.68 0.00
CA ALA A 210 -1.69 -10.96 -1.40
C ALA A 210 -0.75 -12.16 -1.58
N LEU A 211 0.02 -12.52 -0.55
CA LEU A 211 1.07 -13.54 -0.64
C LEU A 211 0.51 -14.96 -0.46
N LYS A 212 0.97 -15.88 -1.32
CA LYS A 212 0.62 -17.30 -1.26
C LYS A 212 1.81 -18.15 -0.82
N GLY A 213 1.56 -19.43 -0.58
CA GLY A 213 2.57 -20.40 -0.15
C GLY A 213 2.93 -20.31 1.34
N LYS A 214 3.74 -21.27 1.78
CA LYS A 214 4.28 -21.33 3.14
C LYS A 214 5.77 -21.01 3.10
N VAL A 215 6.19 -20.02 3.88
CA VAL A 215 7.59 -19.57 4.01
C VAL A 215 7.82 -19.07 5.44
N THR A 216 9.07 -18.85 5.85
CA THR A 216 9.35 -18.08 7.06
C THR A 216 8.70 -16.71 6.94
N ARG A 217 7.79 -16.37 7.85
CA ARG A 217 7.09 -15.09 7.89
C ARG A 217 7.70 -14.21 8.96
N CYS A 218 7.80 -12.92 8.68
CA CYS A 218 8.36 -11.92 9.58
C CYS A 218 7.35 -10.78 9.77
N ALA A 219 7.32 -10.17 10.95
CA ALA A 219 6.48 -9.02 11.24
C ALA A 219 7.13 -8.08 12.26
N LEU A 220 6.69 -6.82 12.25
CA LEU A 220 6.76 -5.96 13.43
C LEU A 220 5.39 -5.90 14.08
N ALA A 221 5.33 -6.05 15.40
CA ALA A 221 4.08 -6.13 16.13
C ALA A 221 4.15 -5.36 17.45
N ARG A 222 2.98 -4.93 17.94
CA ARG A 222 2.84 -4.26 19.24
C ARG A 222 1.58 -4.70 19.95
N LYS A 223 1.59 -4.55 21.28
CA LYS A 223 0.42 -4.78 22.14
C LYS A 223 -0.19 -3.45 22.57
N ALA A 224 -1.52 -3.41 22.72
CA ALA A 224 -2.21 -2.24 23.28
C ALA A 224 -1.64 -1.88 24.66
N GLY A 225 -1.51 -0.58 24.93
CA GLY A 225 -0.99 -0.07 26.21
C GLY A 225 0.51 -0.28 26.46
N SER A 226 1.24 -0.99 25.57
CA SER A 226 2.69 -1.15 25.66
C SER A 226 3.41 -0.23 24.68
N THR A 227 4.59 0.28 25.04
CA THR A 227 5.51 0.98 24.13
C THR A 227 6.45 0.01 23.41
N ALA A 228 6.51 -1.25 23.83
CA ALA A 228 7.39 -2.25 23.24
C ALA A 228 6.92 -2.63 21.82
N ILE A 229 7.87 -2.65 20.89
CA ILE A 229 7.68 -3.17 19.54
C ILE A 229 8.49 -4.45 19.44
N TRP A 230 7.89 -5.45 18.81
CA TRP A 230 8.42 -6.79 18.67
C TRP A 230 8.74 -7.04 17.22
N TYR A 231 9.93 -7.59 16.95
CA TYR A 231 10.14 -8.34 15.72
C TYR A 231 9.69 -9.79 15.98
N VAL A 232 8.94 -10.36 15.04
CA VAL A 232 8.41 -11.72 15.17
C VAL A 232 8.72 -12.49 13.90
N GLU A 233 9.25 -13.69 14.02
CA GLU A 233 9.41 -14.61 12.90
C GLU A 233 8.84 -15.99 13.21
N THR A 234 8.36 -16.69 12.19
CA THR A 234 7.95 -18.09 12.33
C THR A 234 9.16 -19.02 12.34
N ILE A 235 9.10 -20.08 13.14
CA ILE A 235 10.15 -21.12 13.19
C ILE A 235 10.04 -22.03 11.96
N HIS A 236 8.82 -22.32 11.54
CA HIS A 236 8.50 -23.14 10.38
C HIS A 236 7.90 -22.28 9.25
N ASN A 237 7.85 -22.86 8.06
CA ASN A 237 7.19 -22.22 6.92
C ASN A 237 5.69 -22.15 7.17
N GLU A 238 5.15 -20.94 7.20
CA GLU A 238 3.72 -20.71 7.46
C GLU A 238 3.04 -19.90 6.36
N SER A 239 1.73 -20.11 6.25
CA SER A 239 0.90 -19.25 5.44
C SER A 239 0.81 -17.87 6.09
N LEU A 240 0.54 -16.83 5.30
CA LEU A 240 0.34 -15.49 5.86
C LEU A 240 -0.86 -15.45 6.82
N TYR A 241 -1.87 -16.28 6.54
CA TYR A 241 -3.08 -16.41 7.34
C TYR A 241 -2.78 -17.01 8.73
N ASP A 242 -2.15 -18.19 8.77
CA ASP A 242 -1.83 -18.87 10.03
C ASP A 242 -0.92 -17.99 10.90
N PHE A 243 0.03 -17.30 10.29
CA PHE A 243 0.89 -16.36 11.00
C PHE A 243 0.13 -15.15 11.56
N ALA A 244 -0.74 -14.51 10.77
CA ALA A 244 -1.54 -13.39 11.24
C ALA A 244 -2.50 -13.79 12.36
N GLN A 245 -3.11 -14.97 12.25
CA GLN A 245 -3.97 -15.52 13.30
C GLN A 245 -3.18 -15.77 14.59
N ALA A 246 -1.99 -16.39 14.50
CA ALA A 246 -1.12 -16.60 15.65
C ALA A 246 -0.69 -15.27 16.30
N LEU A 247 -0.40 -14.23 15.52
CA LEU A 247 -0.07 -12.90 16.05
C LEU A 247 -1.25 -12.29 16.83
N ALA A 248 -2.46 -12.35 16.27
CA ALA A 248 -3.67 -11.84 16.93
C ALA A 248 -3.96 -12.60 18.23
N ASP A 249 -3.91 -13.94 18.19
CA ASP A 249 -4.17 -14.80 19.34
C ASP A 249 -3.08 -14.67 20.43
N TYR A 250 -1.84 -14.31 20.06
CA TYR A 250 -0.78 -13.95 21.00
C TYR A 250 -1.05 -12.62 21.75
N GLY A 251 -2.07 -11.89 21.32
CA GLY A 251 -2.50 -10.61 21.88
C GLY A 251 -1.80 -9.40 21.27
N PHE A 252 -1.21 -9.52 20.07
CA PHE A 252 -0.76 -8.33 19.33
C PHE A 252 -1.97 -7.57 18.80
N THR A 253 -1.96 -6.26 18.99
CA THR A 253 -3.05 -5.36 18.58
C THR A 253 -2.82 -4.82 17.18
N ASP A 254 -1.58 -4.46 16.86
CA ASP A 254 -1.19 -4.12 15.49
C ASP A 254 0.00 -5.00 15.09
N ALA A 255 -0.04 -5.51 13.87
CA ALA A 255 1.11 -6.16 13.25
C ALA A 255 1.20 -5.81 11.77
N ILE A 256 2.41 -5.49 11.33
CA ILE A 256 2.75 -5.25 9.93
C ILE A 256 3.67 -6.36 9.45
N TYR A 257 3.44 -6.85 8.24
CA TYR A 257 4.33 -7.82 7.63
C TYR A 257 5.71 -7.17 7.41
N LEU A 258 6.75 -7.99 7.41
CA LEU A 258 8.06 -7.65 6.86
C LEU A 258 8.40 -8.70 5.80
N THR A 259 9.22 -8.33 4.82
CA THR A 259 9.65 -9.28 3.78
C THR A 259 10.29 -10.51 4.45
N GLY A 260 9.61 -11.65 4.35
CA GLY A 260 10.03 -12.91 4.95
C GLY A 260 11.14 -13.60 4.17
N GLY A 261 11.28 -14.92 4.37
CA GLY A 261 12.31 -15.72 3.71
C GLY A 261 13.64 -15.77 4.45
N ASN A 262 13.66 -15.37 5.72
CA ASN A 262 14.84 -15.57 6.57
C ASN A 262 15.04 -17.07 6.83
N ASN A 263 16.29 -17.52 6.88
CA ASN A 263 16.65 -18.92 7.12
C ASN A 263 16.44 -19.37 8.59
N GLY A 264 15.63 -18.63 9.37
CA GLY A 264 15.32 -18.94 10.76
C GLY A 264 16.51 -18.80 11.72
N ASN A 265 17.53 -18.03 11.35
CA ASN A 265 18.74 -17.81 12.13
C ASN A 265 19.06 -16.31 12.27
N THR A 266 18.02 -15.50 12.50
CA THR A 266 18.11 -14.04 12.54
C THR A 266 19.17 -13.59 13.56
N PHE A 267 20.13 -12.79 13.10
CA PHE A 267 21.12 -12.15 13.96
C PHE A 267 20.45 -11.19 14.93
N TYR A 268 20.82 -11.29 16.20
CA TYR A 268 20.50 -10.26 17.18
C TYR A 268 21.56 -10.13 18.26
N ARG A 269 21.57 -8.99 18.95
CA ARG A 269 22.42 -8.72 20.11
C ARG A 269 21.54 -8.53 21.35
N THR A 270 21.82 -9.33 22.36
CA THR A 270 21.16 -9.24 23.68
C THR A 270 21.54 -7.96 24.41
N PRO A 271 20.79 -7.55 25.46
CA PRO A 271 21.16 -6.37 26.25
C PRO A 271 22.51 -6.46 26.96
N THR A 272 23.04 -7.67 27.20
CA THR A 272 24.39 -7.88 27.74
C THR A 272 25.49 -7.75 26.68
N GLY A 273 25.13 -7.52 25.41
CA GLY A 273 26.05 -7.38 24.29
C GLY A 273 26.40 -8.69 23.59
N SER A 274 25.90 -9.84 24.05
CA SER A 274 26.14 -11.14 23.41
C SER A 274 25.42 -11.22 22.06
N SER A 275 26.16 -11.61 21.03
CA SER A 275 25.63 -11.87 19.69
C SER A 275 25.01 -13.27 19.62
N CYS A 276 23.86 -13.37 18.95
CA CYS A 276 23.11 -14.59 18.71
C CYS A 276 22.70 -14.64 17.23
N GLY A 277 22.43 -15.84 16.71
CA GLY A 277 22.09 -16.04 15.30
C GLY A 277 23.27 -15.86 14.33
N VAL A 278 23.00 -15.66 13.04
CA VAL A 278 24.03 -15.49 12.00
C VAL A 278 23.82 -14.19 11.23
N ALA A 279 24.91 -13.43 11.10
CA ALA A 279 25.01 -12.18 10.38
C ALA A 279 25.15 -12.41 8.85
N ASP A 280 24.10 -12.91 8.20
CA ASP A 280 24.13 -13.29 6.78
C ASP A 280 23.41 -12.30 5.85
N TRP A 281 23.63 -11.01 6.05
CA TRP A 281 22.95 -9.94 5.32
C TRP A 281 23.62 -9.54 4.00
N LYS A 282 24.75 -10.17 3.64
CA LYS A 282 25.57 -9.76 2.48
C LYS A 282 24.94 -10.14 1.15
N GLU A 283 24.25 -11.27 1.09
CA GLU A 283 23.64 -11.77 -0.15
C GLU A 283 22.30 -11.09 -0.50
N TYR A 284 21.69 -10.36 0.44
CA TYR A 284 20.33 -9.81 0.31
C TYR A 284 20.20 -8.38 0.84
N ALA A 285 21.20 -7.53 0.59
CA ALA A 285 21.30 -6.21 1.20
C ALA A 285 20.34 -5.13 0.63
N ASP A 286 19.45 -5.48 -0.30
CA ASP A 286 18.69 -4.52 -1.11
C ASP A 286 17.54 -3.80 -0.40
N ASN A 287 17.11 -4.30 0.76
CA ASN A 287 15.95 -3.78 1.49
C ASN A 287 16.04 -3.97 3.02
N LEU A 288 17.18 -3.64 3.61
CA LEU A 288 17.45 -3.88 5.03
C LEU A 288 16.81 -2.84 5.94
N LEU A 289 16.17 -3.33 7.00
CA LEU A 289 15.79 -2.61 8.21
C LEU A 289 16.78 -3.00 9.32
N ILE A 290 17.65 -2.05 9.68
CA ILE A 290 18.76 -2.28 10.60
C ILE A 290 18.46 -1.58 11.92
N PHE A 291 18.26 -2.35 12.98
CA PHE A 291 18.04 -1.82 14.33
C PHE A 291 19.38 -1.62 15.02
N LYS A 292 19.64 -0.39 15.44
CA LYS A 292 20.87 0.00 16.12
C LYS A 292 20.58 0.55 17.51
N LYS A 293 21.48 0.29 18.45
CA LYS A 293 21.51 1.01 19.72
C LYS A 293 22.15 2.39 19.53
N GLN A 294 21.75 3.35 20.36
CA GLN A 294 22.29 4.72 20.39
C GLN A 294 23.60 4.78 21.16
#